data_AF-A0A259RYR0-F1
#
_entry.id   AF-A0A259RYR0-F1
#
_cell.length_a   1.000
_cell.length_b   1.000
_cell.length_c   1.000
_cell.angle_alpha   90.00
_cell.angle_beta   90.00
_cell.angle_gamma   90.00
#
_symmetry.space_group_name_H-M   'P 1'
#
loop_
_entity.id
_entity.type
_entity.pdbx_description
1 polymer ?
#
loop_
_entity_poly.entity_id
_entity_poly.type
_entity_poly.pdbx_seq_one_letter_code
_entity_poly.pdbx_strand_id
1 'polypeptide(L)'
;MTETDLFAERVAQRRKSSARTRDADALINNLNELAEGAPVVHETHGVGRFGGLVTLEMNGLAQEFLILYYAGDDKLYVPVSS
;
A
#
# COMPACT_ATOMS: atom_id res chain seq x y z
N MET A 1 15.64 -40.46 -21.84
CA MET A 1 15.40 -39.11 -22.39
C MET A 1 13.89 -39.00 -22.57
N THR A 2 13.07 -38.29 -21.79
CA THR A 2 13.20 -37.30 -20.70
C THR A 2 11.79 -37.22 -20.06
N GLU A 3 11.63 -37.51 -18.77
CA GLU A 3 11.34 -36.54 -17.69
C GLU A 3 9.91 -35.98 -17.69
N THR A 4 8.97 -36.77 -17.15
CA THR A 4 7.63 -36.33 -16.72
C THR A 4 7.70 -35.96 -15.24
N ASP A 5 8.54 -34.98 -14.90
CA ASP A 5 8.74 -34.52 -13.53
C ASP A 5 8.74 -32.99 -13.52
N LEU A 6 7.58 -32.36 -13.66
CA LEU A 6 7.40 -30.95 -13.27
C LEU A 6 5.92 -30.56 -13.08
N PHE A 7 5.11 -31.43 -12.49
CA PHE A 7 3.72 -31.13 -12.11
C PHE A 7 3.50 -31.33 -10.60
N ALA A 8 4.34 -30.71 -9.77
CA ALA A 8 4.14 -30.72 -8.33
C ALA A 8 4.67 -29.44 -7.69
N GLU A 9 3.95 -28.32 -7.85
CA GLU A 9 3.91 -27.27 -6.81
C GLU A 9 2.80 -26.24 -7.12
N ARG A 10 1.54 -26.66 -7.18
CA ARG A 10 0.43 -25.70 -6.97
C ARG A 10 0.35 -25.41 -5.48
N VAL A 11 1.30 -24.62 -4.96
CA VAL A 11 1.16 -24.01 -3.64
C VAL A 11 0.05 -22.96 -3.75
N ALA A 12 -1.17 -23.39 -3.47
CA ALA A 12 -2.28 -22.53 -3.14
C ALA A 12 -1.92 -21.76 -1.86
N GLN A 13 -1.19 -20.65 -1.99
CA GLN A 13 -0.83 -19.76 -0.89
C GLN A 13 -2.06 -18.94 -0.48
N ARG A 14 -3.03 -19.62 0.15
CA ARG A 14 -4.26 -19.03 0.69
C ARG A 14 -4.05 -18.39 2.07
N ARG A 15 -2.88 -17.77 2.29
CA ARG A 15 -2.48 -17.08 3.54
C ARG A 15 -2.14 -15.60 3.35
N LYS A 16 -2.60 -14.96 2.26
CA LYS A 16 -2.25 -13.56 1.96
C LYS A 16 -3.13 -12.50 2.65
N SER A 17 -4.18 -12.91 3.38
CA SER A 17 -5.16 -11.96 3.94
C SER A 17 -4.85 -11.43 5.34
N SER A 18 -4.14 -12.19 6.18
CA SER A 18 -3.87 -11.76 7.58
C SER A 18 -2.60 -10.93 7.74
N ALA A 19 -1.67 -10.99 6.78
CA ALA A 19 -0.48 -10.13 6.77
C ALA A 19 -0.88 -8.68 6.45
N ARG A 20 -1.62 -8.48 5.35
CA ARG A 20 -2.05 -7.16 4.84
C ARG A 20 -2.65 -6.23 5.90
N THR A 21 -3.52 -6.73 6.77
CA THR A 21 -4.10 -5.91 7.86
C THR A 21 -3.05 -5.45 8.88
N ARG A 22 -2.05 -6.27 9.21
CA ARG A 22 -0.97 -5.87 10.11
C ARG A 22 0.01 -4.93 9.43
N ASP A 23 0.26 -5.13 8.14
CA ASP A 23 1.10 -4.26 7.32
C ASP A 23 0.48 -2.85 7.23
N ALA A 24 -0.84 -2.74 7.03
CA ALA A 24 -1.58 -1.49 7.03
C ALA A 24 -1.45 -0.74 8.37
N ASP A 25 -1.72 -1.40 9.50
CA ASP A 25 -1.62 -0.77 10.84
C ASP A 25 -0.18 -0.33 11.18
N ALA A 26 0.82 -1.13 10.79
CA ALA A 26 2.23 -0.78 10.95
C ALA A 26 2.65 0.37 10.03
N LEU A 27 2.12 0.43 8.80
CA LEU A 27 2.29 1.56 7.88
C LEU A 27 1.68 2.81 8.48
N ILE A 28 0.45 2.76 8.98
CA ILE A 28 -0.26 3.92 9.55
C ILE A 28 0.48 4.45 10.77
N ASN A 29 0.95 3.58 11.66
CA ASN A 29 1.80 3.97 12.77
C ASN A 29 3.11 4.61 12.29
N ASN A 30 3.81 4.00 11.33
CA ASN A 30 5.02 4.59 10.74
C ASN A 30 4.75 5.92 10.05
N LEU A 31 3.60 6.09 9.40
CA LEU A 31 3.18 7.31 8.71
C LEU A 31 2.79 8.41 9.69
N ASN A 32 2.30 8.06 10.88
CA ASN A 32 2.04 9.02 11.96
C ASN A 32 3.34 9.49 12.61
N GLU A 33 4.38 8.63 12.62
CA GLU A 33 5.75 8.99 12.98
C GLU A 33 6.50 9.69 11.82
N LEU A 34 5.99 9.58 10.59
CA LEU A 34 6.61 10.15 9.41
C LEU A 34 6.27 11.64 9.31
N ALA A 35 7.30 12.47 9.35
CA ALA A 35 7.14 13.90 9.20
C ALA A 35 6.52 14.25 7.83
N GLU A 36 5.63 15.23 7.82
CA GLU A 36 5.12 15.85 6.59
C GLU A 36 6.27 16.25 5.65
N GLY A 37 6.17 15.86 4.38
CA GLY A 37 7.19 16.09 3.36
C GLY A 37 8.29 15.01 3.26
N ALA A 38 8.25 13.97 4.09
CA ALA A 38 9.16 12.84 4.00
C ALA A 38 9.00 12.06 2.68
N PRO A 39 10.09 11.49 2.13
CA PRO A 39 10.03 10.72 0.88
C PRO A 39 9.35 9.36 1.11
N VAL A 40 8.38 9.05 0.26
CA VAL A 40 7.64 7.77 0.24
C VAL A 40 7.73 7.17 -1.15
N VAL A 41 7.98 5.87 -1.25
CA VAL A 41 8.02 5.17 -2.54
C VAL A 41 6.70 4.41 -2.73
N HIS A 42 6.02 4.72 -3.83
CA HIS A 42 4.86 3.97 -4.30
C HIS A 42 5.30 3.00 -5.40
N GLU A 43 4.91 1.72 -5.30
CA GLU A 43 5.34 0.66 -6.23
C GLU A 43 5.04 0.98 -7.70
N THR A 44 3.91 1.65 -7.98
CA THR A 44 3.49 1.98 -9.36
C THR A 44 3.94 3.36 -9.84
N HIS A 45 4.08 4.33 -8.93
CA HIS A 45 4.24 5.75 -9.28
C HIS A 45 5.64 6.31 -8.94
N GLY A 46 6.48 5.52 -8.28
CA GLY A 46 7.81 5.95 -7.84
C GLY A 46 7.77 6.80 -6.57
N VAL A 47 8.76 7.66 -6.40
CA VAL A 47 8.96 8.44 -5.17
C VAL A 47 8.10 9.71 -5.15
N GLY A 48 7.30 9.86 -4.10
CA GLY A 48 6.54 11.06 -3.76
C GLY A 48 6.91 11.57 -2.37
N ARG A 49 6.32 12.68 -1.95
CA ARG A 49 6.43 13.23 -0.61
C ARG A 49 5.14 13.03 0.16
N PHE A 50 5.25 12.55 1.39
CA PHE A 50 4.09 12.39 2.27
C PHE A 50 3.42 13.74 2.54
N GLY A 51 2.12 13.81 2.28
CA GLY A 51 1.30 14.99 2.37
C GLY A 51 0.30 14.99 3.53
N GLY A 52 0.31 13.95 4.37
CA GLY A 52 -0.66 13.75 5.44
C GLY A 52 -1.66 12.63 5.17
N LEU A 53 -2.48 12.38 6.18
CA LEU A 53 -3.63 11.47 6.13
C LEU A 53 -4.91 12.29 5.94
N VAL A 54 -5.83 11.79 5.13
CA VAL A 54 -7.15 12.39 4.91
C VAL A 54 -8.22 11.31 5.01
N THR A 55 -9.30 11.62 5.73
CA THR A 55 -10.49 10.76 5.75
C THR A 55 -11.43 11.23 4.64
N LEU A 56 -11.77 10.33 3.72
CA LEU A 56 -12.69 10.57 2.62
C LEU A 56 -13.85 9.59 2.73
N GLU A 57 -15.08 10.07 2.51
CA GLU A 57 -16.24 9.19 2.38
C GLU A 57 -16.33 8.66 0.95
N MET A 58 -16.05 7.37 0.78
CA MET A 58 -16.32 6.66 -0.47
C MET A 58 -17.49 5.70 -0.27
N ASN A 59 -18.51 5.83 -1.12
CA ASN A 59 -19.62 4.88 -1.17
C ASN A 59 -20.38 4.73 0.17
N GLY A 60 -20.47 5.82 0.95
CA GLY A 60 -21.14 5.86 2.25
C GLY A 60 -20.32 5.32 3.43
N LEU A 61 -19.04 5.01 3.20
CA LEU A 61 -18.11 4.56 4.23
C LEU A 61 -16.95 5.57 4.33
N ALA A 62 -16.69 6.05 5.54
CA ALA A 62 -15.50 6.85 5.82
C ALA A 62 -14.27 5.95 5.75
N GLN A 63 -13.34 6.28 4.86
CA GLN A 63 -12.08 5.56 4.70
C GLN A 63 -10.91 6.53 4.71
N GLU A 64 -9.79 6.08 5.27
CA GLU A 64 -8.57 6.86 5.37
C GLU A 64 -7.68 6.66 4.13
N PHE A 65 -7.11 7.77 3.67
CA PHE A 65 -6.24 7.83 2.52
C PHE A 65 -4.98 8.61 2.86
N LEU A 66 -3.87 8.14 2.30
CA LEU A 66 -2.59 8.81 2.30
C LEU A 66 -2.53 9.79 1.13
N ILE A 67 -2.17 11.04 1.39
CA ILE A 67 -1.87 12.00 0.33
C ILE A 67 -0.37 11.92 0.03
N LEU A 68 0.00 11.75 -1.24
CA LEU A 68 1.36 11.93 -1.71
C LEU A 68 1.44 13.06 -2.72
N TYR A 69 2.46 13.90 -2.59
CA TYR A 69 2.81 14.95 -3.53
C TYR A 69 3.94 14.50 -4.44
N TYR A 70 3.73 14.59 -5.74
CA TYR A 70 4.74 14.30 -6.77
C TYR A 70 5.28 15.58 -7.43
N ALA A 71 6.21 15.42 -8.36
CA ALA A 71 6.75 16.54 -9.11
C ALA A 71 5.64 17.23 -9.93
N GLY A 72 5.59 18.57 -9.89
CA GLY A 72 4.60 19.35 -10.64
C GLY A 72 3.25 19.55 -9.94
N ASP A 73 3.21 19.46 -8.60
CA ASP A 73 1.99 19.62 -7.77
C ASP A 73 0.93 18.52 -7.95
N ASP A 74 1.32 17.38 -8.54
CA ASP A 74 0.43 16.23 -8.69
C ASP A 74 0.18 15.55 -7.33
N LYS A 75 -1.08 15.16 -7.07
CA LYS A 75 -1.52 14.59 -5.79
C LYS A 75 -2.12 13.20 -6.01
N LEU A 76 -1.59 12.22 -5.29
CA LEU A 76 -2.09 10.84 -5.29
C LEU A 76 -2.72 10.50 -3.94
N TYR A 77 -3.92 9.91 -3.99
CA TYR A 77 -4.62 9.40 -2.82
C TYR A 77 -4.48 7.87 -2.76
N VAL A 78 -3.75 7.36 -1.78
CA VAL A 78 -3.50 5.92 -1.63
C VAL A 78 -4.28 5.40 -0.42
N PRO A 79 -5.16 4.40 -0.57
CA PRO A 79 -5.87 3.84 0.57
C PRO A 79 -4.89 3.15 1.52
N VAL A 80 -5.00 3.41 2.82
CA VAL A 80 -4.10 2.82 3.82
C VAL A 80 -4.41 1.36 4.15
N SER A 81 -5.55 0.84 3.66
CA SER A 81 -6.07 -0.50 4.00
C SER A 81 -5.64 -1.65 3.05
N SER A 82 -4.57 -1.50 2.25
CA SER A 82 -4.23 -2.48 1.16
C SER A 82 -3.40 -3.69 1.59
#